data_AF-I9QZG5-F1
#
_entry.id   AF-I9QZG5-F1
#
_cell.length_a   1.000
_cell.length_b   1.000
_cell.length_c   1.000
_cell.angle_alpha   90.00
_cell.angle_beta   90.00
_cell.angle_gamma   90.00
#
_symmetry.space_group_name_H-M   'P 1'
#
loop_
_entity.id
_entity.type
_entity.pdbx_description
1 polymer ?
#
loop_
_entity_poly.entity_id
_entity_poly.type
_entity_poly.pdbx_seq_one_letter_code
_entity_poly.pdbx_strand_id
1 'polypeptide(L)'
;MMKNKNLLIGLCSVLLLLSISINMTAQDSRERTYYYEILEPRHEPKPKIKGFATERVKENLDRGLTATSSVDGKGIYLSWRLLEQDKTDTPFHLYRSANGKTQRLSKNPIKNTCDFVDQTPVAGKATYWICALDKKKKVINTSSKLDVDCSLLKNYQSIKLNRNIKAGKIAVADLNGDGIYDYIIRTPEKNVDPGMPGTLDGSTYQIEAYLSDGTFLWSKDLGQGIEPGVWYSPFIAYDFNGDGKAEIALKTAPETTKRNEKGRVDSGEEYLSVWDGMTGKEIARVDWPERNDRYGNLVRQNRNQIGMAYLDGKTPYILACRGTYKLMTVDAWQLKDNKLERAWRWDGDEENPVVRSMGSHNMVCGDVDGDGKDEILLGSCMLDDNGTLLWSTGLGHPDKIYLADIDPDRPGMEVFLCLEPWHENGRGVCVVDARTGQPVWNIGHKTFHVGDGMVADFDPVHKGLECFASEDRKGSSTDKYLLSADGKPLGKNEEVPSCRNWAWWDGDLLRETFKGDDNRWGASSSSNGRSLSIVKWKGETLTQDIEGDILMIADLYGDWREEIITALPGEIRIYTTNLPAKDRRTTLMQDGIYRSYVAHRSMGYPQAPVPSYYLGE
;
A
#
# COMPACT_ATOMS: atom_id res chain seq x y z
N MET A 1 3.41 12.96 -78.31
CA MET A 1 3.98 13.08 -76.95
C MET A 1 2.87 12.87 -75.92
N MET A 2 2.49 11.61 -75.70
CA MET A 2 1.57 11.19 -74.65
C MET A 2 2.33 10.18 -73.79
N LYS A 3 2.84 10.61 -72.65
CA LYS A 3 3.30 9.79 -71.52
C LYS A 3 3.83 10.76 -70.45
N ASN A 4 2.94 11.20 -69.56
CA ASN A 4 3.22 11.65 -68.19
C ASN A 4 1.98 12.28 -67.53
N LYS A 5 0.88 11.52 -67.42
CA LYS A 5 -0.26 11.90 -66.55
C LYS A 5 -0.77 10.78 -65.64
N ASN A 6 -0.14 9.60 -65.63
CA ASN A 6 -0.57 8.47 -64.79
C ASN A 6 0.33 8.19 -63.57
N LEU A 7 1.29 9.07 -63.25
CA LEU A 7 2.19 8.86 -62.10
C LEU A 7 1.85 9.72 -60.86
N LEU A 8 0.83 10.58 -60.92
CA LEU A 8 0.46 11.44 -59.78
C LEU A 8 -0.83 11.04 -59.05
N ILE A 9 -1.62 10.12 -59.60
CA ILE A 9 -2.86 9.63 -58.96
C ILE A 9 -2.63 8.32 -58.17
N GLY A 10 -1.49 7.65 -58.41
CA GLY A 10 -1.09 6.43 -57.70
C GLY A 10 -0.41 6.65 -56.34
N LEU A 11 0.17 7.82 -56.08
CA LEU A 11 0.91 8.07 -54.83
C LEU A 11 0.04 8.64 -53.69
N CYS A 12 -1.06 9.32 -53.98
CA CYS A 12 -1.98 9.81 -52.95
C CYS A 12 -2.97 8.73 -52.47
N SER A 13 -3.18 7.67 -53.26
CA SER A 13 -4.13 6.60 -52.96
C SER A 13 -3.53 5.47 -52.12
N VAL A 14 -2.19 5.33 -52.11
CA VAL A 14 -1.48 4.28 -51.34
C VAL A 14 -1.10 4.77 -49.93
N LEU A 15 -0.97 6.09 -49.72
CA LEU A 15 -0.77 6.68 -48.39
C LEU A 15 -2.07 6.87 -47.59
N LEU A 16 -3.24 6.78 -48.24
CA LEU A 16 -4.55 6.80 -47.56
C LEU A 16 -5.11 5.41 -47.20
N LEU A 17 -4.45 4.33 -47.62
CA LEU A 17 -4.90 2.94 -47.40
C LEU A 17 -4.02 2.16 -46.40
N LEU A 18 -3.01 2.81 -45.80
CA LEU A 18 -2.19 2.26 -44.70
C LEU A 18 -2.54 2.85 -43.32
N SER A 19 -3.60 3.65 -43.22
CA SER A 19 -4.10 4.26 -41.98
C SER A 19 -5.38 3.59 -41.44
N ILE A 20 -5.63 2.33 -41.80
CA ILE A 20 -6.80 1.59 -41.30
C ILE A 20 -6.34 0.49 -40.33
N SER A 21 -6.82 0.63 -39.10
CA SER A 21 -6.79 -0.31 -37.96
C SER A 21 -5.46 -0.50 -37.21
N ILE A 22 -4.89 0.61 -36.69
CA ILE A 22 -4.43 0.53 -35.30
C ILE A 22 -5.71 0.54 -34.47
N ASN A 23 -6.09 -0.60 -33.90
CA ASN A 23 -7.15 -0.64 -32.89
C ASN A 23 -6.70 0.25 -31.72
N MET A 24 -7.15 1.50 -31.72
CA MET A 24 -7.05 2.45 -30.59
C MET A 24 -8.04 2.08 -29.49
N THR A 25 -8.16 0.79 -29.16
CA THR A 25 -8.87 0.37 -27.96
C THR A 25 -7.83 -0.12 -26.98
N ALA A 26 -7.59 0.64 -25.91
CA ALA A 26 -6.78 0.18 -24.76
C ALA A 26 -7.34 -1.14 -24.17
N GLN A 27 -8.63 -1.40 -24.40
CA GLN A 27 -9.39 -2.54 -23.91
C GLN A 27 -9.57 -3.64 -24.96
N ASP A 28 -9.41 -4.91 -24.56
CA ASP A 28 -9.80 -6.07 -25.37
C ASP A 28 -11.32 -6.26 -25.27
N SER A 29 -12.04 -6.09 -26.37
CA SER A 29 -13.51 -6.14 -26.38
C SER A 29 -14.08 -7.48 -25.88
N ARG A 30 -13.30 -8.56 -25.90
CA ARG A 30 -13.71 -9.87 -25.37
C ARG A 30 -13.83 -9.89 -23.85
N GLU A 31 -13.12 -9.02 -23.14
CA GLU A 31 -13.19 -8.89 -21.68
C GLU A 31 -14.58 -8.46 -21.23
N ARG A 32 -15.26 -7.62 -22.03
CA ARG A 32 -16.63 -7.13 -21.77
C ARG A 32 -17.68 -8.24 -21.70
N THR A 33 -17.39 -9.44 -22.19
CA THR A 33 -18.29 -10.61 -22.07
C THR A 33 -18.54 -10.99 -20.61
N TYR A 34 -17.61 -10.64 -19.71
CA TYR A 34 -17.68 -10.93 -18.28
C TYR A 34 -18.12 -9.72 -17.45
N TYR A 35 -18.56 -8.64 -18.10
CA TYR A 35 -18.94 -7.40 -17.43
C TYR A 35 -20.43 -7.44 -17.08
N TYR A 36 -20.76 -8.34 -16.17
CA TYR A 36 -22.09 -8.47 -15.58
C TYR A 36 -21.96 -8.54 -14.06
N GLU A 37 -22.94 -7.94 -13.40
CA GLU A 37 -22.96 -7.81 -11.95
C GLU A 37 -23.39 -9.14 -11.29
N ILE A 38 -22.73 -9.49 -10.19
CA ILE A 38 -22.98 -10.69 -9.39
C ILE A 38 -23.01 -10.28 -7.92
N LEU A 39 -24.19 -9.98 -7.40
CA LEU A 39 -24.39 -9.63 -5.98
C LEU A 39 -24.87 -10.82 -5.14
N GLU A 40 -25.27 -11.90 -5.81
CA GLU A 40 -25.72 -13.15 -5.20
C GLU A 40 -25.03 -14.33 -5.92
N PRO A 41 -23.71 -14.49 -5.73
CA PRO A 41 -22.97 -15.59 -6.34
C PRO A 41 -23.49 -16.95 -5.87
N ARG A 42 -23.30 -17.96 -6.72
CA ARG A 42 -23.59 -19.35 -6.38
C ARG A 42 -22.33 -20.16 -6.57
N HIS A 43 -21.93 -20.83 -5.51
CA HIS A 43 -20.76 -21.69 -5.51
C HIS A 43 -21.09 -22.99 -4.77
N GLU A 44 -20.31 -24.03 -5.04
CA GLU A 44 -20.33 -25.20 -4.17
C GLU A 44 -19.86 -24.80 -2.76
N PRO A 45 -20.44 -25.34 -1.69
CA PRO A 45 -20.00 -25.04 -0.33
C PRO A 45 -18.52 -25.41 -0.13
N LYS A 46 -17.70 -24.45 0.29
CA LYS A 46 -16.32 -24.70 0.70
C LYS A 46 -16.24 -24.94 2.20
N PRO A 47 -15.29 -25.79 2.67
CA PRO A 47 -15.12 -26.02 4.10
C PRO A 47 -14.68 -24.73 4.80
N LYS A 48 -15.08 -24.57 6.06
CA LYS A 48 -14.57 -23.49 6.91
C LYS A 48 -13.06 -23.60 7.07
N ILE A 49 -12.40 -22.45 7.04
CA ILE A 49 -10.94 -22.39 7.18
C ILE A 49 -10.56 -22.49 8.65
N LYS A 50 -9.51 -23.28 8.90
CA LYS A 50 -8.92 -23.46 10.23
C LYS A 50 -7.42 -23.52 10.10
N GLY A 51 -6.74 -22.50 10.59
CA GLY A 51 -5.29 -22.42 10.60
C GLY A 51 -4.69 -22.97 11.89
N PHE A 52 -3.40 -22.73 12.05
CA PHE A 52 -2.65 -23.20 13.21
C PHE A 52 -2.91 -22.34 14.46
N ALA A 53 -3.26 -21.06 14.29
CA ALA A 53 -3.32 -20.12 15.40
C ALA A 53 -4.58 -20.33 16.26
N THR A 54 -4.41 -20.21 17.59
CA THR A 54 -5.53 -20.34 18.54
C THR A 54 -6.16 -18.98 18.88
N GLU A 55 -5.35 -17.92 18.82
CA GLU A 55 -5.70 -16.50 18.92
C GLU A 55 -5.11 -15.77 17.71
N ARG A 56 -5.58 -14.54 17.44
CA ARG A 56 -5.06 -13.75 16.32
C ARG A 56 -3.59 -13.41 16.56
N VAL A 57 -2.74 -13.79 15.61
CA VAL A 57 -1.34 -13.34 15.57
C VAL A 57 -1.35 -11.82 15.49
N LYS A 58 -0.53 -11.14 16.29
CA LYS A 58 -0.44 -9.68 16.35
C LYS A 58 1.01 -9.28 16.46
N GLU A 59 1.38 -8.21 15.76
CA GLU A 59 2.69 -7.59 15.92
C GLU A 59 2.82 -7.04 17.36
N ASN A 60 3.89 -7.42 18.06
CA ASN A 60 4.15 -6.96 19.42
C ASN A 60 4.92 -5.65 19.39
N LEU A 61 4.23 -4.55 19.07
CA LEU A 61 4.86 -3.23 18.93
C LEU A 61 5.34 -2.66 20.27
N ASP A 62 6.52 -2.06 20.23
CA ASP A 62 7.07 -1.29 21.33
C ASP A 62 6.40 0.09 21.43
N ARG A 63 6.94 0.98 22.27
CA ARG A 63 6.39 2.33 22.42
C ARG A 63 6.74 3.27 21.28
N GLY A 64 7.62 2.90 20.37
CA GLY A 64 8.02 3.74 19.24
C GLY A 64 8.47 5.13 19.67
N LEU A 65 9.11 5.26 20.84
CA LEU A 65 9.48 6.58 21.36
C LEU A 65 10.50 7.22 20.41
N THR A 66 10.14 8.37 19.84
CA THR A 66 11.00 9.12 18.93
C THR A 66 11.28 10.52 19.47
N ALA A 67 12.30 11.18 18.90
CA ALA A 67 12.69 12.53 19.28
C ALA A 67 13.19 13.32 18.05
N THR A 68 12.69 14.54 17.90
CA THR A 68 13.12 15.50 16.89
C THR A 68 13.31 16.89 17.51
N SER A 69 13.92 17.82 16.78
CA SER A 69 13.91 19.23 17.20
C SER A 69 12.48 19.78 17.15
N SER A 70 12.07 20.53 18.18
CA SER A 70 10.78 21.24 18.16
C SER A 70 10.70 22.22 16.98
N VAL A 71 9.48 22.60 16.61
CA VAL A 71 9.21 23.53 15.49
C VAL A 71 10.01 24.84 15.59
N ASP A 72 10.16 25.39 16.80
CA ASP A 72 10.90 26.63 17.06
C ASP A 72 12.42 26.43 17.25
N GLY A 73 12.90 25.19 17.19
CA GLY A 73 14.29 24.80 17.38
C GLY A 73 14.84 24.98 18.80
N LYS A 74 13.99 25.28 19.78
CA LYS A 74 14.41 25.58 21.17
C LYS A 74 14.26 24.41 22.13
N GLY A 75 13.58 23.35 21.73
CA GLY A 75 13.30 22.16 22.53
C GLY A 75 13.42 20.87 21.75
N ILE A 76 13.16 19.77 22.43
CA ILE A 76 13.05 18.43 21.83
C ILE A 76 11.59 18.06 21.81
N TYR A 77 11.06 17.76 20.63
CA TYR A 77 9.74 17.17 20.46
C TYR A 77 9.87 15.65 20.57
N LEU A 78 9.02 15.02 21.39
CA LEU A 78 8.96 13.58 21.57
C LEU A 78 7.54 13.08 21.34
N SER A 79 7.39 11.94 20.69
CA SER A 79 6.11 11.23 20.51
C SER A 79 6.27 9.73 20.70
N TRP A 80 5.18 9.04 21.02
CA TRP A 80 5.15 7.59 21.29
C TRP A 80 3.77 6.99 21.02
N ARG A 81 3.72 5.67 20.88
CA ARG A 81 2.48 4.96 20.53
C ARG A 81 1.56 4.85 21.74
N LEU A 82 0.28 5.12 21.53
CA LEU A 82 -0.78 4.48 22.29
C LEU A 82 -1.02 3.11 21.67
N LEU A 83 -0.98 2.05 22.47
CA LEU A 83 -1.15 0.68 21.97
C LEU A 83 -2.56 0.18 22.28
N GLU A 84 -3.08 -0.77 21.50
CA GLU A 84 -4.43 -1.34 21.64
C GLU A 84 -4.69 -1.91 23.04
N GLN A 85 -3.66 -2.47 23.69
CA GLN A 85 -3.73 -2.97 25.06
C GLN A 85 -3.84 -1.85 26.13
N ASP A 86 -3.50 -0.61 25.75
CA ASP A 86 -3.73 0.54 26.61
C ASP A 86 -5.19 0.95 26.55
N LYS A 87 -5.70 1.43 27.69
CA LYS A 87 -6.99 2.12 27.68
C LYS A 87 -6.85 3.47 26.97
N THR A 88 -7.92 3.92 26.33
CA THR A 88 -7.99 5.26 25.70
C THR A 88 -7.77 6.40 26.69
N ASP A 89 -7.81 6.16 28.01
CA ASP A 89 -7.53 7.12 29.10
C ASP A 89 -6.14 6.92 29.78
N THR A 90 -5.27 6.06 29.23
CA THR A 90 -3.99 5.65 29.86
C THR A 90 -3.06 6.86 30.08
N PRO A 91 -2.66 7.16 31.32
CA PRO A 91 -1.73 8.25 31.61
C PRO A 91 -0.26 7.86 31.36
N PHE A 92 0.54 8.83 30.93
CA PHE A 92 1.99 8.66 30.75
C PHE A 92 2.80 9.65 31.58
N HIS A 93 3.97 9.22 32.03
CA HIS A 93 5.03 10.10 32.50
C HIS A 93 6.27 9.97 31.64
N LEU A 94 6.86 11.09 31.25
CA LEU A 94 8.11 11.14 30.50
C LEU A 94 9.28 11.47 31.43
N TYR A 95 10.39 10.78 31.23
CA TYR A 95 11.61 10.94 31.99
C TYR A 95 12.79 11.22 31.06
N ARG A 96 13.78 11.92 31.60
CA ARG A 96 15.06 12.19 30.95
C ARG A 96 16.20 11.94 31.92
N SER A 97 17.23 11.25 31.48
CA SER A 97 18.53 11.18 32.15
C SER A 97 19.58 11.92 31.34
N ALA A 98 20.32 12.82 31.97
CA ALA A 98 21.44 13.53 31.36
C ALA A 98 22.42 13.98 32.44
N ASN A 99 23.72 13.99 32.12
CA ASN A 99 24.78 14.42 33.06
C ASN A 99 24.69 13.71 34.43
N GLY A 100 24.35 12.42 34.43
CA GLY A 100 24.19 11.60 35.64
C GLY A 100 22.95 11.91 36.50
N LYS A 101 22.04 12.78 36.04
CA LYS A 101 20.80 13.12 36.75
C LYS A 101 19.58 12.66 35.95
N THR A 102 18.68 11.97 36.63
CA THR A 102 17.36 11.60 36.10
C THR A 102 16.30 12.56 36.62
N GLN A 103 15.46 13.07 35.72
CA GLN A 103 14.31 13.90 36.05
C GLN A 103 13.05 13.43 35.33
N ARG A 104 11.91 13.57 35.99
CA ARG A 104 10.60 13.46 35.34
C ARG A 104 10.27 14.82 34.70
N LEU A 105 9.98 14.82 33.41
CA LEU A 105 9.67 16.03 32.65
C LEU A 105 8.22 16.46 32.82
N SER A 106 7.31 15.50 32.79
CA SER A 106 5.88 15.76 32.96
C SER A 106 5.55 16.05 34.44
N LYS A 107 4.97 17.21 34.73
CA LYS A 107 4.53 17.60 36.09
C LYS A 107 3.30 16.81 36.52
N ASN A 108 2.33 16.69 35.62
CA ASN A 108 1.14 15.84 35.71
C ASN A 108 1.22 14.71 34.66
N PRO A 109 0.52 13.58 34.85
CA PRO A 109 0.45 12.55 33.82
C PRO A 109 -0.17 13.08 32.52
N ILE A 110 0.44 12.76 31.39
CA ILE A 110 0.00 13.13 30.05
C ILE A 110 -1.15 12.19 29.66
N LYS A 111 -2.28 12.76 29.22
CA LYS A 111 -3.53 12.01 28.98
C LYS A 111 -4.30 12.42 27.74
N ASN A 112 -3.96 13.53 27.09
CA ASN A 112 -4.76 14.04 25.97
C ASN A 112 -4.08 13.73 24.63
N THR A 113 -2.76 13.62 24.65
CA THR A 113 -1.90 13.34 23.51
C THR A 113 -0.91 12.24 23.87
N CYS A 114 -0.17 11.76 22.87
CA CYS A 114 0.99 10.90 23.06
C CYS A 114 2.28 11.57 22.57
N ASP A 115 2.40 12.87 22.88
CA ASP A 115 3.56 13.69 22.60
C ASP A 115 3.98 14.56 23.81
N PHE A 116 5.17 15.16 23.73
CA PHE A 116 5.69 16.10 24.71
C PHE A 116 6.83 16.95 24.13
N VAL A 117 6.90 18.23 24.50
CA VAL A 117 8.04 19.10 24.19
C VAL A 117 8.89 19.32 25.44
N ASP A 118 10.13 18.83 25.43
CA ASP A 118 11.14 19.21 26.41
C ASP A 118 11.70 20.59 26.07
N GLN A 119 11.20 21.61 26.76
CA GLN A 119 11.62 23.02 26.62
C GLN A 119 12.96 23.34 27.30
N THR A 120 13.58 22.36 27.96
CA THR A 120 14.83 22.55 28.70
C THR A 120 15.91 21.59 28.23
N PRO A 121 16.16 21.47 26.91
CA PRO A 121 17.08 20.47 26.37
C PRO A 121 18.46 20.59 27.02
N VAL A 122 19.08 19.45 27.27
CA VAL A 122 20.49 19.45 27.69
C VAL A 122 21.39 19.64 26.48
N ALA A 123 22.56 20.25 26.70
CA ALA A 123 23.61 20.25 25.70
C ALA A 123 24.19 18.83 25.58
N GLY A 124 24.18 18.27 24.36
CA GLY A 124 24.73 16.95 24.06
C GLY A 124 23.76 15.80 24.33
N LYS A 125 24.26 14.72 24.94
CA LYS A 125 23.54 13.44 25.05
C LYS A 125 22.51 13.41 26.17
N ALA A 126 21.35 12.84 25.88
CA ALA A 126 20.29 12.56 26.84
C ALA A 126 19.66 11.20 26.54
N THR A 127 19.09 10.59 27.58
CA THR A 127 18.31 9.35 27.45
C THR A 127 16.88 9.64 27.87
N TYR A 128 15.90 9.35 27.01
CA TYR A 128 14.48 9.51 27.30
C TYR A 128 13.77 8.16 27.44
N TRP A 129 12.72 8.10 28.25
CA TRP A 129 11.81 6.96 28.31
C TRP A 129 10.46 7.39 28.87
N ILE A 130 9.41 6.65 28.49
CA ILE A 130 8.07 6.85 29.00
C ILE A 130 7.67 5.73 29.96
N CYS A 131 6.81 6.06 30.91
CA CYS A 131 6.13 5.11 31.78
C CYS A 131 4.62 5.27 31.63
N ALA A 132 3.94 4.22 31.15
CA ALA A 132 2.49 4.12 31.19
C ALA A 132 2.03 3.79 32.61
N LEU A 133 0.89 4.35 33.02
CA LEU A 133 0.37 4.27 34.38
C LEU A 133 -1.00 3.59 34.45
N ASP A 134 -1.34 2.97 35.57
CA ASP A 134 -2.72 2.56 35.86
C ASP A 134 -3.58 3.72 36.42
N LYS A 135 -4.86 3.44 36.69
CA LYS A 135 -5.77 4.41 37.33
C LYS A 135 -5.32 4.88 38.72
N LYS A 136 -4.45 4.11 39.39
CA LYS A 136 -3.86 4.43 40.70
C LYS A 136 -2.47 5.10 40.57
N LYS A 137 -2.08 5.50 39.35
CA LYS A 137 -0.80 6.14 39.01
C LYS A 137 0.44 5.26 39.26
N LYS A 138 0.28 3.94 39.29
CA LYS A 138 1.41 2.99 39.33
C LYS A 138 1.90 2.71 37.92
N VAL A 139 3.21 2.58 37.74
CA VAL A 139 3.80 2.19 36.46
C VAL A 139 3.37 0.77 36.11
N ILE A 140 2.81 0.60 34.90
CA ILE A 140 2.39 -0.70 34.35
C ILE A 140 3.22 -1.14 33.15
N ASN A 141 3.84 -0.20 32.45
CA ASN A 141 4.74 -0.46 31.33
C ASN A 141 5.76 0.68 31.23
N THR A 142 6.99 0.36 30.86
CA THR A 142 8.08 1.32 30.64
C THR A 142 8.62 1.06 29.24
N SER A 143 8.81 2.11 28.44
CA SER A 143 9.40 1.97 27.11
C SER A 143 10.87 1.54 27.18
N SER A 144 11.37 1.06 26.04
CA SER A 144 12.80 1.12 25.74
C SER A 144 13.32 2.55 25.92
N LYS A 145 14.60 2.65 26.26
CA LYS A 145 15.28 3.93 26.44
C LYS A 145 15.77 4.45 25.09
N LEU A 146 15.45 5.70 24.80
CA LEU A 146 15.92 6.40 23.59
C LEU A 146 17.11 7.28 23.95
N ASP A 147 18.30 6.90 23.48
CA ASP A 147 19.49 7.72 23.57
C ASP A 147 19.55 8.69 22.39
N VAL A 148 19.67 9.99 22.68
CA VAL A 148 19.72 11.05 21.67
C VAL A 148 20.92 11.95 21.90
N ASP A 149 21.52 12.41 20.82
CA ASP A 149 22.36 13.61 20.85
C ASP A 149 21.48 14.81 20.46
N CYS A 150 21.12 15.63 21.45
CA CYS A 150 20.19 16.75 21.26
C CYS A 150 20.73 17.80 20.26
N SER A 151 22.04 17.78 19.96
CA SER A 151 22.66 18.69 19.01
C SER A 151 22.63 18.22 17.55
N LEU A 152 22.28 16.95 17.32
CA LEU A 152 22.31 16.31 16.00
C LEU A 152 20.92 15.90 15.49
N LEU A 153 19.86 16.26 16.21
CA LEU A 153 18.51 15.90 15.84
C LEU A 153 18.10 16.52 14.50
N LYS A 154 17.47 15.67 13.70
CA LYS A 154 16.83 16.02 12.43
C LYS A 154 15.37 15.61 12.53
N ASN A 155 14.54 16.14 11.64
CA ASN A 155 13.17 15.68 11.43
C ASN A 155 13.09 14.39 10.60
N TYR A 156 14.23 13.74 10.34
CA TYR A 156 14.28 12.46 9.66
C TYR A 156 15.40 11.56 10.19
N GLN A 157 15.17 10.25 10.13
CA GLN A 157 16.20 9.23 10.26
C GLN A 157 16.72 8.84 8.87
N SER A 158 18.03 8.64 8.73
CA SER A 158 18.65 8.15 7.48
C SER A 158 19.10 6.71 7.68
N ILE A 159 18.66 5.82 6.80
CA ILE A 159 19.11 4.43 6.72
C ILE A 159 19.99 4.30 5.49
N LYS A 160 21.28 4.05 5.71
CA LYS A 160 22.26 3.92 4.63
C LYS A 160 22.12 2.55 3.97
N LEU A 161 21.96 2.56 2.65
CA LEU A 161 21.97 1.34 1.86
C LEU A 161 23.41 0.86 1.66
N ASN A 162 23.59 -0.46 1.56
CA ASN A 162 24.89 -1.10 1.32
C ASN A 162 25.54 -0.69 -0.02
N ARG A 163 24.74 -0.15 -0.95
CA ARG A 163 25.11 0.23 -2.31
C ARG A 163 24.58 1.62 -2.61
N ASN A 164 25.33 2.40 -3.38
CA ASN A 164 24.90 3.71 -3.87
C ASN A 164 23.88 3.57 -5.02
N ILE A 165 22.71 3.04 -4.70
CA ILE A 165 21.60 2.76 -5.59
C ILE A 165 20.33 3.30 -4.94
N LYS A 166 19.33 3.63 -5.75
CA LYS A 166 18.06 4.10 -5.22
C LYS A 166 17.05 2.96 -5.09
N ALA A 167 16.35 2.93 -3.96
CA ALA A 167 15.32 1.97 -3.64
C ALA A 167 14.08 2.15 -4.53
N GLY A 168 13.45 1.04 -4.91
CA GLY A 168 12.25 1.03 -5.76
C GLY A 168 10.96 0.66 -5.07
N LYS A 169 11.03 -0.26 -4.11
CA LYS A 169 9.90 -0.70 -3.28
C LYS A 169 10.41 -1.02 -1.89
N ILE A 170 9.53 -0.93 -0.92
CA ILE A 170 9.81 -1.21 0.48
C ILE A 170 8.64 -1.97 1.11
N ALA A 171 8.94 -2.87 2.03
CA ALA A 171 8.03 -3.39 3.04
C ALA A 171 8.63 -3.12 4.43
N VAL A 172 7.76 -3.07 5.44
CA VAL A 172 8.13 -2.92 6.85
C VAL A 172 7.54 -4.08 7.65
N ALA A 173 8.34 -4.64 8.55
CA ALA A 173 7.94 -5.69 9.49
C ALA A 173 9.00 -5.80 10.59
N ASP A 174 8.64 -6.32 11.77
CA ASP A 174 9.61 -6.63 12.84
C ASP A 174 10.29 -7.97 12.54
N LEU A 175 11.55 -7.95 12.12
CA LEU A 175 12.27 -9.17 11.73
C LEU A 175 12.86 -9.90 12.94
N ASN A 176 13.10 -9.19 14.04
CA ASN A 176 13.91 -9.69 15.15
C ASN A 176 13.10 -9.95 16.44
N GLY A 177 11.87 -9.46 16.51
CA GLY A 177 10.93 -9.58 17.63
C GLY A 177 11.09 -8.52 18.72
N ASP A 178 11.71 -7.37 18.44
CA ASP A 178 11.95 -6.29 19.41
C ASP A 178 10.82 -5.24 19.46
N GLY A 179 9.82 -5.38 18.59
CA GLY A 179 8.66 -4.50 18.48
C GLY A 179 8.89 -3.23 17.66
N ILE A 180 10.00 -3.16 16.91
CA ILE A 180 10.35 -2.03 16.05
C ILE A 180 10.34 -2.50 14.59
N TYR A 181 9.81 -1.67 13.69
CA TYR A 181 9.80 -2.01 12.26
C TYR A 181 11.20 -1.94 11.65
N ASP A 182 11.56 -3.00 10.95
CA ASP A 182 12.73 -3.12 10.10
C ASP A 182 12.34 -2.93 8.62
N TYR A 183 13.33 -2.81 7.74
CA TYR A 183 13.13 -2.40 6.35
C TYR A 183 13.56 -3.48 5.36
N ILE A 184 12.62 -3.93 4.53
CA ILE A 184 12.85 -4.85 3.42
C ILE A 184 12.78 -4.06 2.11
N ILE A 185 13.90 -3.97 1.41
CA ILE A 185 14.07 -3.02 0.30
C ILE A 185 14.34 -3.77 -1.00
N ARG A 186 13.57 -3.45 -2.03
CA ARG A 186 13.82 -3.88 -3.40
C ARG A 186 14.61 -2.83 -4.16
N THR A 187 15.75 -3.22 -4.73
CA THR A 187 16.58 -2.37 -5.59
C THR A 187 16.86 -3.02 -6.96
N PRO A 188 17.16 -2.24 -8.00
CA PRO A 188 17.01 -0.78 -8.10
C PRO A 188 15.53 -0.33 -8.18
N GLU A 189 15.33 0.98 -8.26
CA GLU A 189 14.07 1.66 -8.64
C GLU A 189 13.51 1.32 -10.05
N LYS A 190 14.20 0.48 -10.81
CA LYS A 190 13.82 0.10 -12.17
C LYS A 190 12.45 -0.59 -12.19
N ASN A 191 11.63 -0.26 -13.19
CA ASN A 191 10.32 -0.86 -13.40
C ASN A 191 10.06 -1.14 -14.89
N VAL A 192 10.01 -2.41 -15.26
CA VAL A 192 9.62 -2.88 -16.60
C VAL A 192 8.14 -3.23 -16.60
N ASP A 193 7.33 -2.62 -17.45
CA ASP A 193 5.94 -3.05 -17.63
C ASP A 193 5.86 -4.24 -18.63
N PRO A 194 5.05 -5.29 -18.35
CA PRO A 194 4.79 -6.39 -19.27
C PRO A 194 4.38 -5.98 -20.68
N GLY A 195 3.69 -4.84 -20.86
CA GLY A 195 3.27 -4.31 -22.16
C GLY A 195 4.39 -3.65 -22.98
N MET A 196 5.57 -3.41 -22.38
CA MET A 196 6.71 -2.79 -23.07
C MET A 196 7.60 -3.85 -23.75
N PRO A 197 8.74 -3.48 -24.38
CA PRO A 197 9.79 -4.43 -24.77
C PRO A 197 10.55 -4.99 -23.56
N GLY A 198 11.15 -6.17 -23.74
CA GLY A 198 11.93 -6.83 -22.68
C GLY A 198 13.30 -6.26 -22.45
N THR A 199 13.90 -6.70 -21.35
CA THR A 199 15.16 -6.13 -20.87
C THR A 199 16.32 -7.05 -21.20
N LEU A 200 17.19 -6.57 -22.09
CA LEU A 200 18.35 -7.30 -22.62
C LEU A 200 19.67 -6.97 -21.91
N ASP A 201 19.68 -5.98 -21.01
CA ASP A 201 20.88 -5.52 -20.31
C ASP A 201 21.32 -6.42 -19.15
N GLY A 202 20.59 -7.51 -18.89
CA GLY A 202 20.87 -8.46 -17.80
C GLY A 202 20.52 -7.94 -16.41
N SER A 203 19.86 -6.78 -16.26
CA SER A 203 19.47 -6.27 -14.95
C SER A 203 18.53 -7.20 -14.18
N THR A 204 18.76 -7.31 -12.88
CA THR A 204 17.99 -8.12 -11.92
C THR A 204 17.45 -7.25 -10.78
N TYR A 205 16.64 -7.86 -9.92
CA TYR A 205 16.26 -7.28 -8.64
C TYR A 205 17.05 -7.89 -7.50
N GLN A 206 17.28 -7.07 -6.49
CA GLN A 206 17.80 -7.47 -5.20
C GLN A 206 16.75 -7.18 -4.14
N ILE A 207 16.55 -8.11 -3.22
CA ILE A 207 15.83 -7.88 -1.97
C ILE A 207 16.88 -7.81 -0.85
N GLU A 208 16.83 -6.76 -0.06
CA GLU A 208 17.73 -6.49 1.05
C GLU A 208 16.94 -6.29 2.34
N ALA A 209 17.53 -6.64 3.48
CA ALA A 209 16.96 -6.37 4.79
C ALA A 209 17.92 -5.54 5.65
N TYR A 210 17.35 -4.57 6.36
CA TYR A 210 18.05 -3.69 7.29
C TYR A 210 17.23 -3.59 8.56
N LEU A 211 17.89 -3.63 9.73
CA LEU A 211 17.22 -3.32 10.99
C LEU A 211 16.83 -1.84 11.06
N SER A 212 15.95 -1.52 12.02
CA SER A 212 15.47 -0.17 12.30
C SER A 212 16.56 0.89 12.50
N ASP A 213 17.75 0.49 12.97
CA ASP A 213 18.92 1.36 13.15
C ASP A 213 19.82 1.50 11.91
N GLY A 214 19.49 0.77 10.84
CA GLY A 214 20.23 0.71 9.58
C GLY A 214 21.31 -0.36 9.51
N THR A 215 21.38 -1.27 10.49
CA THR A 215 22.22 -2.46 10.41
C THR A 215 21.79 -3.33 9.23
N PHE A 216 22.67 -3.47 8.23
CA PHE A 216 22.45 -4.37 7.10
C PHE A 216 22.50 -5.83 7.54
N LEU A 217 21.49 -6.61 7.14
CA LEU A 217 21.41 -8.04 7.44
C LEU A 217 21.89 -8.90 6.26
N TRP A 218 21.22 -8.78 5.12
CA TRP A 218 21.50 -9.62 3.94
C TRP A 218 20.96 -8.98 2.65
N SER A 219 21.42 -9.50 1.50
CA SER A 219 20.98 -9.14 0.15
C SER A 219 20.87 -10.40 -0.71
N LYS A 220 19.79 -10.55 -1.47
CA LYS A 220 19.58 -11.68 -2.40
C LYS A 220 19.17 -11.21 -3.79
N ASP A 221 19.89 -11.70 -4.79
CA ASP A 221 19.55 -11.52 -6.21
C ASP A 221 18.43 -12.48 -6.61
N LEU A 222 17.38 -11.97 -7.26
CA LEU A 222 16.29 -12.81 -7.79
C LEU A 222 16.63 -13.46 -9.13
N GLY A 223 17.80 -13.17 -9.70
CA GLY A 223 18.31 -13.76 -10.93
C GLY A 223 17.56 -13.33 -12.18
N GLN A 224 17.87 -13.99 -13.30
CA GLN A 224 17.30 -13.66 -14.61
C GLN A 224 15.85 -14.17 -14.78
N GLY A 225 15.43 -15.14 -13.96
CA GLY A 225 14.08 -15.70 -13.98
C GLY A 225 12.99 -14.75 -13.49
N ILE A 226 13.37 -13.64 -12.88
CA ILE A 226 12.47 -12.55 -12.50
C ILE A 226 12.85 -11.30 -13.30
N GLU A 227 11.91 -10.74 -14.04
CA GLU A 227 12.14 -9.48 -14.76
C GLU A 227 12.01 -8.29 -13.80
N PRO A 228 12.79 -7.20 -13.99
CA PRO A 228 12.83 -6.08 -13.07
C PRO A 228 11.63 -5.15 -13.29
N GLY A 229 10.42 -5.65 -13.05
CA GLY A 229 9.17 -4.88 -13.02
C GLY A 229 8.29 -5.20 -11.82
N VAL A 230 7.40 -4.28 -11.48
CA VAL A 230 6.49 -4.37 -10.31
C VAL A 230 5.54 -5.58 -10.33
N TRP A 231 5.33 -6.17 -11.51
CA TRP A 231 4.40 -7.29 -11.72
C TRP A 231 5.03 -8.68 -11.66
N TYR A 232 6.36 -8.78 -11.65
CA TYR A 232 7.05 -10.05 -11.84
C TYR A 232 7.41 -10.77 -10.55
N SER A 233 7.73 -10.03 -9.50
CA SER A 233 8.00 -10.54 -8.16
C SER A 233 7.42 -9.60 -7.10
N PRO A 234 6.10 -9.67 -6.84
CA PRO A 234 5.54 -9.06 -5.65
C PRO A 234 6.13 -9.75 -4.40
N PHE A 235 6.27 -9.01 -3.30
CA PHE A 235 6.73 -9.53 -2.01
C PHE A 235 5.93 -8.89 -0.89
N ILE A 236 5.80 -9.57 0.24
CA ILE A 236 5.14 -9.11 1.47
C ILE A 236 5.93 -9.62 2.67
N ALA A 237 5.96 -8.86 3.76
CA ALA A 237 6.62 -9.22 5.01
C ALA A 237 5.61 -9.23 6.17
N TYR A 238 5.57 -10.33 6.90
CA TYR A 238 4.66 -10.54 8.04
C TYR A 238 5.12 -11.74 8.88
N ASP A 239 4.74 -11.79 10.16
CA ASP A 239 4.92 -12.97 11.02
C ASP A 239 3.93 -14.08 10.59
N PHE A 240 4.33 -14.90 9.63
CA PHE A 240 3.42 -15.87 9.00
C PHE A 240 3.28 -17.15 9.82
N ASN A 241 4.25 -17.46 10.68
CA ASN A 241 4.23 -18.64 11.56
C ASN A 241 3.82 -18.33 13.02
N GLY A 242 3.67 -17.06 13.38
CA GLY A 242 3.21 -16.60 14.69
C GLY A 242 4.26 -16.68 15.80
N ASP A 243 5.56 -16.69 15.48
CA ASP A 243 6.66 -16.79 16.45
C ASP A 243 7.12 -15.44 17.00
N GLY A 244 6.50 -14.34 16.55
CA GLY A 244 6.83 -12.97 16.90
C GLY A 244 7.87 -12.32 16.00
N LYS A 245 8.29 -12.97 14.90
CA LYS A 245 9.24 -12.44 13.93
C LYS A 245 8.68 -12.57 12.52
N ALA A 246 8.96 -11.57 11.69
CA ALA A 246 8.45 -11.56 10.34
C ALA A 246 9.28 -12.42 9.37
N GLU A 247 8.58 -13.14 8.52
CA GLU A 247 9.09 -13.74 7.30
C GLU A 247 8.82 -12.85 6.08
N ILE A 248 9.45 -13.19 4.95
CA ILE A 248 9.23 -12.54 3.66
C ILE A 248 8.72 -13.58 2.67
N ALA A 249 7.49 -13.41 2.20
CA ALA A 249 6.89 -14.22 1.15
C ALA A 249 7.00 -13.49 -0.19
N LEU A 250 7.48 -14.18 -1.24
CA LEU A 250 7.69 -13.59 -2.55
C LEU A 250 7.71 -14.63 -3.68
N LYS A 251 7.49 -14.15 -4.90
CA LYS A 251 7.63 -14.98 -6.10
C LYS A 251 9.08 -15.11 -6.53
N THR A 252 9.58 -16.32 -6.69
CA THR A 252 10.96 -16.60 -7.15
C THR A 252 10.98 -17.52 -8.36
N ALA A 253 12.18 -17.76 -8.89
CA ALA A 253 12.46 -18.69 -9.98
C ALA A 253 13.81 -19.38 -9.74
N PRO A 254 14.09 -20.54 -10.37
CA PRO A 254 15.42 -21.15 -10.30
C PRO A 254 16.53 -20.20 -10.74
N GLU A 255 17.68 -20.23 -10.07
CA GLU A 255 18.85 -19.41 -10.42
C GLU A 255 19.40 -19.72 -11.84
N THR A 256 19.12 -20.93 -12.33
CA THR A 256 19.50 -21.40 -13.66
C THR A 256 18.62 -20.83 -14.77
N THR A 257 17.45 -20.27 -14.44
CA THR A 257 16.50 -19.70 -15.42
C THR A 257 17.13 -18.52 -16.14
N LYS A 258 16.98 -18.48 -17.47
CA LYS A 258 17.44 -17.40 -18.35
C LYS A 258 16.27 -16.80 -19.10
N ARG A 259 16.36 -15.51 -19.39
CA ARG A 259 15.44 -14.82 -20.29
C ARG A 259 15.65 -15.30 -21.73
N ASN A 260 14.58 -15.34 -22.51
CA ASN A 260 14.67 -15.62 -23.94
C ASN A 260 15.34 -14.46 -24.71
N GLU A 261 15.51 -14.60 -26.03
CA GLU A 261 16.14 -13.60 -26.91
C GLU A 261 15.46 -12.22 -26.89
N LYS A 262 14.20 -12.14 -26.42
CA LYS A 262 13.45 -10.89 -26.26
C LYS A 262 13.56 -10.30 -24.85
N GLY A 263 14.39 -10.89 -23.98
CA GLY A 263 14.55 -10.47 -22.60
C GLY A 263 13.31 -10.75 -21.75
N ARG A 264 12.58 -11.83 -22.06
CA ARG A 264 11.35 -12.25 -21.37
C ARG A 264 11.46 -13.60 -20.68
N VAL A 265 10.66 -13.79 -19.64
CA VAL A 265 10.39 -15.09 -19.00
C VAL A 265 8.95 -15.47 -19.31
N ASP A 266 8.78 -16.48 -20.17
CA ASP A 266 7.48 -16.94 -20.69
C ASP A 266 7.21 -18.43 -20.41
N SER A 267 8.14 -19.12 -19.78
CA SER A 267 8.11 -20.54 -19.47
C SER A 267 9.05 -20.86 -18.30
N GLY A 268 9.03 -22.12 -17.85
CA GLY A 268 9.85 -22.59 -16.74
C GLY A 268 9.15 -22.50 -15.38
N GLU A 269 9.86 -22.96 -14.36
CA GLU A 269 9.36 -23.08 -13.00
C GLU A 269 9.29 -21.71 -12.30
N GLU A 270 8.26 -21.53 -11.48
CA GLU A 270 8.01 -20.34 -10.69
C GLU A 270 7.52 -20.77 -9.32
N TYR A 271 8.01 -20.13 -8.27
CA TYR A 271 7.71 -20.56 -6.90
C TYR A 271 7.13 -19.42 -6.07
N LEU A 272 6.27 -19.77 -5.12
CA LEU A 272 6.10 -19.01 -3.89
C LEU A 272 7.20 -19.49 -2.93
N SER A 273 8.14 -18.60 -2.61
CA SER A 273 9.15 -18.83 -1.58
C SER A 273 8.81 -18.05 -0.32
N VAL A 274 9.13 -18.61 0.84
CA VAL A 274 9.14 -17.90 2.12
C VAL A 274 10.56 -17.90 2.68
N TRP A 275 11.06 -16.73 3.01
CA TRP A 275 12.38 -16.53 3.59
C TRP A 275 12.26 -16.07 5.04
N ASP A 276 13.14 -16.58 5.89
CA ASP A 276 13.36 -16.08 7.24
C ASP A 276 13.82 -14.61 7.17
N GLY A 277 13.18 -13.73 7.93
CA GLY A 277 13.41 -12.28 7.84
C GLY A 277 14.81 -11.86 8.24
N MET A 278 15.38 -12.49 9.28
CA MET A 278 16.70 -12.13 9.81
C MET A 278 17.86 -12.60 8.95
N THR A 279 17.70 -13.73 8.27
CA THR A 279 18.81 -14.42 7.58
C THR A 279 18.64 -14.47 6.06
N GLY A 280 17.44 -14.24 5.55
CA GLY A 280 17.10 -14.40 4.13
C GLY A 280 17.14 -15.85 3.66
N LYS A 281 17.28 -16.82 4.57
CA LYS A 281 17.29 -18.25 4.21
C LYS A 281 15.88 -18.67 3.79
N GLU A 282 15.77 -19.42 2.69
CA GLU A 282 14.49 -20.01 2.31
C GLU A 282 14.11 -21.12 3.28
N ILE A 283 12.92 -21.01 3.87
CA ILE A 283 12.38 -21.95 4.86
C ILE A 283 11.25 -22.80 4.29
N ALA A 284 10.52 -22.29 3.29
CA ALA A 284 9.47 -23.02 2.61
C ALA A 284 9.36 -22.59 1.14
N ARG A 285 8.87 -23.50 0.30
CA ARG A 285 8.64 -23.27 -1.14
C ARG A 285 7.52 -24.17 -1.67
N VAL A 286 6.67 -23.61 -2.51
CA VAL A 286 5.70 -24.33 -3.36
C VAL A 286 5.63 -23.68 -4.74
N ASP A 287 4.94 -24.31 -5.68
CA ASP A 287 4.74 -23.72 -7.01
C ASP A 287 3.88 -22.46 -6.93
N TRP A 288 4.25 -21.44 -7.71
CA TRP A 288 3.42 -20.26 -7.94
C TRP A 288 2.22 -20.64 -8.82
N PRO A 289 1.05 -19.98 -8.72
CA PRO A 289 -0.08 -20.19 -9.63
C PRO A 289 0.35 -20.24 -11.11
N GLU A 290 -0.04 -21.30 -11.79
CA GLU A 290 0.53 -21.71 -13.07
C GLU A 290 0.20 -20.74 -14.22
N ARG A 291 1.02 -20.76 -15.29
CA ARG A 291 0.68 -20.08 -16.55
C ARG A 291 -0.29 -20.96 -17.34
N ASN A 292 -1.29 -20.35 -17.97
CA ASN A 292 -2.13 -21.01 -18.96
C ASN A 292 -2.71 -19.98 -19.95
N ASP A 293 -3.39 -20.47 -20.99
CA ASP A 293 -3.94 -19.67 -22.08
C ASP A 293 -5.17 -18.84 -21.69
N ARG A 294 -5.88 -19.19 -20.60
CA ARG A 294 -7.07 -18.48 -20.10
C ARG A 294 -6.76 -17.06 -19.63
N TYR A 295 -5.54 -16.81 -19.18
CA TYR A 295 -5.05 -15.45 -18.88
C TYR A 295 -4.87 -14.59 -20.14
N GLY A 296 -4.76 -15.20 -21.32
CA GLY A 296 -4.48 -14.52 -22.58
C GLY A 296 -2.98 -14.46 -22.90
N ASN A 297 -2.53 -13.33 -23.46
CA ASN A 297 -1.15 -13.16 -23.91
C ASN A 297 -0.16 -13.06 -22.74
N LEU A 298 1.14 -13.13 -23.06
CA LEU A 298 2.25 -13.07 -22.09
C LEU A 298 2.14 -11.86 -21.13
N VAL A 299 1.70 -10.71 -21.63
CA VAL A 299 1.49 -9.48 -20.84
C VAL A 299 0.55 -9.75 -19.66
N ARG A 300 -0.57 -10.43 -19.91
CA ARG A 300 -1.59 -10.73 -18.90
C ARG A 300 -1.18 -11.88 -17.99
N GLN A 301 -0.45 -12.87 -18.51
CA GLN A 301 0.10 -13.97 -17.71
C GLN A 301 1.12 -13.50 -16.66
N ASN A 302 1.81 -12.39 -16.93
CA ASN A 302 2.81 -11.81 -16.02
C ASN A 302 2.23 -10.70 -15.12
N ARG A 303 0.93 -10.73 -14.81
CA ARG A 303 0.33 -9.92 -13.72
C ARG A 303 0.24 -10.78 -12.47
N ASN A 304 1.16 -10.59 -11.55
CA ASN A 304 1.23 -11.34 -10.29
C ASN A 304 1.01 -10.37 -9.12
N GLN A 305 0.30 -10.83 -8.09
CA GLN A 305 0.11 -10.12 -6.83
C GLN A 305 0.36 -11.10 -5.67
N ILE A 306 0.67 -10.57 -4.49
CA ILE A 306 0.81 -11.36 -3.26
C ILE A 306 0.16 -10.60 -2.11
N GLY A 307 -0.51 -11.30 -1.20
CA GLY A 307 -1.13 -10.65 -0.07
C GLY A 307 -1.15 -11.46 1.21
N MET A 308 -1.74 -10.86 2.25
CA MET A 308 -1.96 -11.47 3.56
C MET A 308 -3.37 -11.19 4.05
N ALA A 309 -4.01 -12.22 4.63
CA ALA A 309 -5.34 -12.11 5.23
C ALA A 309 -5.50 -13.08 6.41
N TYR A 310 -6.29 -12.68 7.40
CA TYR A 310 -6.73 -13.54 8.50
C TYR A 310 -8.00 -14.31 8.12
N LEU A 311 -7.87 -15.32 7.25
CA LEU A 311 -8.99 -16.08 6.69
C LEU A 311 -9.75 -16.97 7.70
N ASP A 312 -9.13 -17.30 8.84
CA ASP A 312 -9.81 -17.95 9.97
C ASP A 312 -10.01 -16.97 11.15
N GLY A 313 -9.76 -15.68 10.91
CA GLY A 313 -9.74 -14.60 11.89
C GLY A 313 -8.49 -14.54 12.77
N LYS A 314 -7.50 -15.42 12.57
CA LYS A 314 -6.41 -15.63 13.54
C LYS A 314 -5.03 -15.89 12.97
N THR A 315 -4.96 -16.76 11.98
CA THR A 315 -3.78 -17.21 11.29
C THR A 315 -3.52 -16.27 10.10
N PRO A 316 -2.31 -15.71 9.96
CA PRO A 316 -1.96 -14.91 8.80
C PRO A 316 -1.68 -15.84 7.60
N TYR A 317 -2.56 -15.81 6.60
CA TYR A 317 -2.42 -16.58 5.37
C TYR A 317 -1.70 -15.78 4.29
N ILE A 318 -0.87 -16.42 3.49
CA ILE A 318 -0.25 -15.87 2.28
C ILE A 318 -1.17 -16.11 1.09
N LEU A 319 -1.48 -15.05 0.34
CA LEU A 319 -2.31 -15.10 -0.87
C LEU A 319 -1.44 -14.95 -2.12
N ALA A 320 -1.20 -16.03 -2.85
CA ALA A 320 -0.46 -15.97 -4.12
C ALA A 320 -1.44 -15.82 -5.29
N CYS A 321 -1.32 -14.74 -6.06
CA CYS A 321 -2.32 -14.38 -7.07
C CYS A 321 -1.73 -14.25 -8.47
N ARG A 322 -2.48 -14.68 -9.48
CA ARG A 322 -2.16 -14.45 -10.89
C ARG A 322 -3.37 -13.98 -11.67
N GLY A 323 -3.15 -13.02 -12.55
CA GLY A 323 -4.16 -12.46 -13.44
C GLY A 323 -4.87 -11.22 -12.88
N THR A 324 -5.34 -10.39 -13.79
CA THR A 324 -6.03 -9.11 -13.52
C THR A 324 -7.13 -8.89 -14.55
N TYR A 325 -6.78 -8.99 -15.83
CA TYR A 325 -7.62 -8.58 -16.96
C TYR A 325 -8.45 -9.69 -17.61
N LYS A 326 -8.25 -10.95 -17.23
CA LYS A 326 -9.00 -12.12 -17.75
C LYS A 326 -9.22 -13.13 -16.64
N LEU A 327 -8.74 -14.37 -16.78
CA LEU A 327 -8.66 -15.29 -15.67
C LEU A 327 -7.93 -14.60 -14.50
N MET A 328 -8.44 -14.85 -13.30
CA MET A 328 -7.86 -14.46 -12.04
C MET A 328 -7.85 -15.71 -11.16
N THR A 329 -6.75 -15.95 -10.47
CA THR A 329 -6.62 -17.05 -9.50
C THR A 329 -5.94 -16.57 -8.25
N VAL A 330 -6.31 -17.19 -7.13
CA VAL A 330 -5.73 -16.95 -5.81
C VAL A 330 -5.54 -18.29 -5.11
N ASP A 331 -4.31 -18.58 -4.69
CA ASP A 331 -4.02 -19.71 -3.80
C ASP A 331 -3.69 -19.16 -2.40
N ALA A 332 -4.43 -19.60 -1.38
CA ALA A 332 -4.22 -19.21 0.00
C ALA A 332 -3.41 -20.28 0.76
N TRP A 333 -2.35 -19.87 1.47
CA TRP A 333 -1.41 -20.76 2.15
C TRP A 333 -1.18 -20.33 3.60
N GLN A 334 -1.17 -21.28 4.53
CA GLN A 334 -0.59 -21.03 5.86
C GLN A 334 0.85 -21.53 5.92
N LEU A 335 1.70 -20.85 6.68
CA LEU A 335 3.04 -21.31 7.01
C LEU A 335 3.00 -21.99 8.39
N LYS A 336 3.12 -23.32 8.41
CA LYS A 336 3.11 -24.12 9.63
C LYS A 336 4.28 -25.07 9.65
N ASP A 337 5.05 -25.06 10.74
CA ASP A 337 6.24 -25.92 10.90
C ASP A 337 7.22 -25.83 9.71
N ASN A 338 7.45 -24.62 9.20
CA ASN A 338 8.25 -24.35 7.99
C ASN A 338 7.76 -25.08 6.73
N LYS A 339 6.45 -25.28 6.61
CA LYS A 339 5.81 -25.83 5.41
C LYS A 339 4.62 -24.97 5.02
N LEU A 340 4.44 -24.82 3.70
CA LEU A 340 3.26 -24.17 3.14
C LEU A 340 2.16 -25.21 2.95
N GLU A 341 1.04 -25.01 3.62
CA GLU A 341 -0.16 -25.84 3.49
C GLU A 341 -1.28 -25.01 2.85
N ARG A 342 -1.78 -25.45 1.69
CA ARG A 342 -2.83 -24.73 0.97
C ARG A 342 -4.16 -24.85 1.71
N ALA A 343 -4.77 -23.72 2.05
CA ALA A 343 -6.11 -23.64 2.61
C ALA A 343 -7.16 -23.83 1.52
N TRP A 344 -7.06 -23.05 0.44
CA TRP A 344 -7.95 -23.13 -0.70
C TRP A 344 -7.30 -22.57 -1.96
N ARG A 345 -7.94 -22.84 -3.10
CA ARG A 345 -7.73 -22.15 -4.37
C ARG A 345 -9.05 -21.54 -4.82
N TRP A 346 -8.96 -20.33 -5.35
CA TRP A 346 -10.01 -19.66 -6.09
C TRP A 346 -9.59 -19.52 -7.55
N ASP A 347 -10.49 -19.89 -8.45
CA ASP A 347 -10.36 -19.74 -9.89
C ASP A 347 -11.67 -19.12 -10.38
N GLY A 348 -11.60 -17.92 -10.95
CA GLY A 348 -12.81 -17.18 -11.33
C GLY A 348 -13.68 -17.90 -12.37
N ASP A 349 -13.17 -18.91 -13.09
CA ASP A 349 -13.99 -19.73 -13.99
C ASP A 349 -14.82 -20.80 -13.29
N GLU A 350 -14.50 -21.12 -12.03
CA GLU A 350 -15.25 -22.07 -11.21
C GLU A 350 -16.44 -21.42 -10.51
N GLU A 351 -16.54 -20.08 -10.56
CA GLU A 351 -17.70 -19.34 -10.05
C GLU A 351 -18.92 -19.45 -10.97
N ASN A 352 -20.11 -19.33 -10.38
CA ASN A 352 -21.35 -19.28 -11.11
C ASN A 352 -22.20 -18.06 -10.70
N PRO A 353 -22.29 -17.02 -11.55
CA PRO A 353 -21.65 -16.88 -12.86
C PRO A 353 -20.11 -16.71 -12.82
N VAL A 354 -19.45 -16.92 -13.96
CA VAL A 354 -17.98 -16.80 -14.10
C VAL A 354 -17.48 -15.39 -13.81
N VAL A 355 -16.36 -15.26 -13.10
CA VAL A 355 -15.71 -13.99 -12.77
C VAL A 355 -14.38 -13.86 -13.49
N ARG A 356 -14.23 -12.79 -14.28
CA ARG A 356 -12.97 -12.42 -14.95
C ARG A 356 -12.83 -10.93 -15.05
N SER A 357 -11.60 -10.45 -15.22
CA SER A 357 -11.29 -9.06 -15.58
C SER A 357 -11.64 -8.01 -14.53
N MET A 358 -11.90 -8.42 -13.28
CA MET A 358 -12.25 -7.53 -12.18
C MET A 358 -11.05 -7.07 -11.35
N GLY A 359 -9.90 -7.74 -11.50
CA GLY A 359 -8.72 -7.49 -10.67
C GLY A 359 -8.24 -6.06 -10.80
N SER A 360 -7.70 -5.48 -9.73
CA SER A 360 -6.99 -4.20 -9.76
C SER A 360 -5.47 -4.40 -9.73
N HIS A 361 -4.77 -3.28 -9.54
CA HIS A 361 -3.32 -3.20 -9.43
C HIS A 361 -2.81 -3.26 -7.99
N ASN A 362 -3.66 -3.63 -7.05
CA ASN A 362 -3.40 -3.73 -5.62
C ASN A 362 -4.40 -4.71 -4.99
N MET A 363 -4.23 -4.97 -3.70
CA MET A 363 -5.13 -5.79 -2.90
C MET A 363 -5.27 -5.14 -1.54
N VAL A 364 -6.45 -5.29 -0.94
CA VAL A 364 -6.71 -4.95 0.46
C VAL A 364 -7.55 -6.07 1.04
N CYS A 365 -7.19 -6.52 2.24
CA CYS A 365 -7.93 -7.56 2.95
C CYS A 365 -8.43 -7.00 4.29
N GLY A 366 -9.63 -7.39 4.69
CA GLY A 366 -10.19 -7.10 6.00
C GLY A 366 -11.64 -7.53 6.14
N ASP A 367 -12.09 -7.59 7.39
CA ASP A 367 -13.45 -7.96 7.79
C ASP A 367 -14.47 -6.91 7.34
N VAL A 368 -15.29 -7.23 6.34
CA VAL A 368 -16.34 -6.36 5.82
C VAL A 368 -17.74 -6.80 6.23
N ASP A 369 -17.91 -8.01 6.74
CA ASP A 369 -19.22 -8.58 7.10
C ASP A 369 -19.46 -8.76 8.60
N GLY A 370 -18.43 -8.55 9.42
CA GLY A 370 -18.44 -8.55 10.88
C GLY A 370 -18.28 -9.92 11.51
N ASP A 371 -17.85 -10.94 10.77
CA ASP A 371 -17.66 -12.31 11.28
C ASP A 371 -16.29 -12.55 11.95
N GLY A 372 -15.41 -11.55 11.92
CA GLY A 372 -14.08 -11.57 12.51
C GLY A 372 -13.00 -12.16 11.60
N LYS A 373 -13.30 -12.47 10.34
CA LYS A 373 -12.37 -12.99 9.33
C LYS A 373 -12.20 -11.96 8.22
N ASP A 374 -11.08 -12.03 7.52
CA ASP A 374 -10.77 -11.05 6.47
C ASP A 374 -11.27 -11.54 5.11
N GLU A 375 -12.07 -10.71 4.43
CA GLU A 375 -12.38 -10.81 3.02
C GLU A 375 -11.25 -10.21 2.16
N ILE A 376 -11.24 -10.50 0.86
CA ILE A 376 -10.16 -10.09 -0.05
C ILE A 376 -10.74 -9.20 -1.16
N LEU A 377 -10.47 -7.89 -1.06
CA LEU A 377 -10.81 -6.93 -2.12
C LEU A 377 -9.79 -7.05 -3.24
N LEU A 378 -10.20 -7.74 -4.31
CA LEU A 378 -9.38 -8.03 -5.48
C LEU A 378 -9.87 -7.20 -6.68
N GLY A 379 -9.86 -5.88 -6.51
CA GLY A 379 -10.33 -4.93 -7.51
C GLY A 379 -11.82 -4.65 -7.41
N SER A 380 -12.57 -4.89 -8.50
CA SER A 380 -14.01 -4.65 -8.57
C SER A 380 -14.84 -5.89 -8.23
N CYS A 381 -14.22 -6.85 -7.54
CA CYS A 381 -14.83 -8.00 -6.87
C CYS A 381 -14.20 -8.24 -5.49
N MET A 382 -14.95 -8.92 -4.62
CA MET A 382 -14.52 -9.32 -3.28
C MET A 382 -14.62 -10.84 -3.14
N LEU A 383 -13.58 -11.47 -2.60
CA LEU A 383 -13.61 -12.89 -2.21
C LEU A 383 -13.89 -13.02 -0.72
N ASP A 384 -14.64 -14.04 -0.36
CA ASP A 384 -14.94 -14.44 1.01
C ASP A 384 -13.76 -15.19 1.65
N ASP A 385 -13.73 -15.28 2.98
CA ASP A 385 -12.67 -15.90 3.80
C ASP A 385 -12.32 -17.34 3.35
N ASN A 386 -13.34 -18.06 2.90
CA ASN A 386 -13.29 -19.46 2.47
C ASN A 386 -12.89 -19.64 0.98
N GLY A 387 -12.57 -18.55 0.29
CA GLY A 387 -12.12 -18.56 -1.10
C GLY A 387 -13.24 -18.76 -2.10
N THR A 388 -14.44 -18.28 -1.81
CA THR A 388 -15.56 -18.14 -2.76
C THR A 388 -15.77 -16.67 -3.12
N LEU A 389 -16.50 -16.37 -4.18
CA LEU A 389 -16.88 -14.99 -4.48
C LEU A 389 -17.91 -14.49 -3.45
N LEU A 390 -17.66 -13.32 -2.86
CA LEU A 390 -18.67 -12.60 -2.09
C LEU A 390 -19.56 -11.74 -3.01
N TRP A 391 -18.93 -10.96 -3.88
CA TRP A 391 -19.62 -10.21 -4.94
C TRP A 391 -18.65 -9.81 -6.06
N SER A 392 -19.22 -9.50 -7.23
CA SER A 392 -18.53 -8.86 -8.36
C SER A 392 -19.41 -7.74 -8.91
N THR A 393 -18.86 -6.54 -9.08
CA THR A 393 -19.62 -5.41 -9.65
C THR A 393 -19.84 -5.57 -11.16
N GLY A 394 -19.06 -6.42 -11.83
CA GLY A 394 -19.11 -6.58 -13.28
C GLY A 394 -18.61 -5.37 -14.06
N LEU A 395 -17.87 -4.46 -13.43
CA LEU A 395 -17.44 -3.22 -14.07
C LEU A 395 -16.04 -3.32 -14.71
N GLY A 396 -15.29 -4.38 -14.43
CA GLY A 396 -13.95 -4.58 -14.96
C GLY A 396 -12.85 -3.95 -14.10
N HIS A 397 -11.65 -3.85 -14.66
CA HIS A 397 -10.42 -3.49 -13.96
C HIS A 397 -10.42 -2.06 -13.37
N PRO A 398 -10.20 -1.91 -12.04
CA PRO A 398 -9.85 -0.63 -11.44
C PRO A 398 -8.34 -0.37 -11.43
N ASP A 399 -7.95 0.87 -11.71
CA ASP A 399 -6.59 1.34 -11.42
C ASP A 399 -6.42 1.70 -9.93
N LYS A 400 -7.50 2.14 -9.28
CA LYS A 400 -7.53 2.50 -7.85
C LYS A 400 -8.80 1.99 -7.18
N ILE A 401 -8.64 1.47 -5.97
CA ILE A 401 -9.73 1.03 -5.09
C ILE A 401 -9.47 1.47 -3.64
N TYR A 402 -10.47 1.96 -2.91
CA TYR A 402 -10.33 2.24 -1.49
C TYR A 402 -11.42 1.54 -0.68
N LEU A 403 -11.02 0.73 0.30
CA LEU A 403 -11.89 0.13 1.30
C LEU A 403 -11.76 0.95 2.59
N ALA A 404 -12.82 1.67 2.95
CA ALA A 404 -12.85 2.55 4.12
C ALA A 404 -14.28 2.80 4.57
N ASP A 405 -14.43 3.32 5.79
CA ASP A 405 -15.65 4.02 6.23
C ASP A 405 -15.67 5.41 5.57
N ILE A 406 -16.27 5.50 4.39
CA ILE A 406 -16.28 6.71 3.55
C ILE A 406 -17.39 7.65 4.01
N ASP A 407 -18.59 7.11 4.17
CA ASP A 407 -19.76 7.82 4.67
C ASP A 407 -20.08 7.36 6.10
N PRO A 408 -19.61 8.06 7.15
CA PRO A 408 -19.82 7.65 8.54
C PRO A 408 -21.29 7.67 8.99
N ASP A 409 -22.21 8.19 8.17
CA ASP A 409 -23.65 8.10 8.42
C ASP A 409 -24.28 6.83 7.79
N ARG A 410 -23.52 6.06 7.02
CA ARG A 410 -23.89 4.72 6.53
C ARG A 410 -23.21 3.64 7.37
N PRO A 411 -23.95 2.66 7.91
CA PRO A 411 -23.34 1.57 8.65
C PRO A 411 -22.51 0.65 7.75
N GLY A 412 -21.27 0.41 8.15
CA GLY A 412 -20.35 -0.49 7.44
C GLY A 412 -19.25 0.31 6.74
N MET A 413 -18.50 -0.37 5.87
CA MET A 413 -17.51 0.26 5.01
C MET A 413 -18.00 0.28 3.57
N GLU A 414 -17.39 1.15 2.79
CA GLU A 414 -17.60 1.31 1.36
C GLU A 414 -16.33 0.97 0.56
N VAL A 415 -16.53 0.67 -0.73
CA VAL A 415 -15.46 0.54 -1.72
C VAL A 415 -15.60 1.64 -2.77
N PHE A 416 -14.65 2.57 -2.79
CA PHE A 416 -14.51 3.56 -3.88
C PHE A 416 -13.74 2.95 -5.05
N LEU A 417 -14.31 3.03 -6.27
CA LEU A 417 -13.79 2.42 -7.49
C LEU A 417 -13.48 3.49 -8.55
N CYS A 418 -12.25 3.45 -9.08
CA CYS A 418 -11.81 4.23 -10.25
C CYS A 418 -11.42 3.28 -11.38
N LEU A 419 -12.21 3.23 -12.44
CA LEU A 419 -12.15 2.18 -13.45
C LEU A 419 -11.47 2.61 -14.74
N GLU A 420 -10.54 1.79 -15.19
CA GLU A 420 -9.83 1.97 -16.47
C GLU A 420 -10.76 1.74 -17.70
N PRO A 421 -11.65 0.73 -17.71
CA PRO A 421 -12.56 0.52 -18.83
C PRO A 421 -13.50 1.69 -19.11
N TRP A 422 -13.94 1.77 -20.36
CA TRP A 422 -14.91 2.78 -20.77
C TRP A 422 -16.30 2.52 -20.17
N HIS A 423 -16.89 3.50 -19.48
CA HIS A 423 -18.23 3.38 -18.90
C HIS A 423 -19.18 4.47 -19.42
N GLU A 424 -20.25 4.07 -20.09
CA GLU A 424 -21.31 4.98 -20.55
C GLU A 424 -22.40 5.24 -19.50
N ASN A 425 -22.47 4.39 -18.47
CA ASN A 425 -23.48 4.43 -17.41
C ASN A 425 -23.07 5.27 -16.18
N GLY A 426 -21.92 5.94 -16.25
CA GLY A 426 -21.37 6.74 -15.15
C GLY A 426 -20.78 5.98 -13.97
N ARG A 427 -20.58 4.66 -14.10
CA ARG A 427 -19.97 3.83 -13.05
C ARG A 427 -18.44 3.71 -13.14
N GLY A 428 -17.77 4.52 -13.97
CA GLY A 428 -16.30 4.54 -13.98
C GLY A 428 -15.68 5.23 -12.76
N VAL A 429 -16.46 6.06 -12.08
CA VAL A 429 -16.20 6.54 -10.71
C VAL A 429 -17.45 6.24 -9.89
N CYS A 430 -17.35 5.34 -8.92
CA CYS A 430 -18.49 4.95 -8.10
C CYS A 430 -18.08 4.42 -6.73
N VAL A 431 -19.08 4.31 -5.86
CA VAL A 431 -18.96 3.65 -4.55
C VAL A 431 -19.95 2.50 -4.47
N VAL A 432 -19.50 1.38 -3.92
CA VAL A 432 -20.33 0.22 -3.58
C VAL A 432 -20.19 -0.11 -2.10
N ASP A 433 -21.20 -0.76 -1.52
CA ASP A 433 -21.16 -1.29 -0.16
C ASP A 433 -20.13 -2.44 -0.08
N ALA A 434 -19.22 -2.39 0.89
CA ALA A 434 -18.09 -3.32 0.94
C ALA A 434 -18.52 -4.78 1.17
N ARG A 435 -19.60 -4.98 1.93
CA ARG A 435 -20.12 -6.31 2.27
C ARG A 435 -20.90 -6.95 1.12
N THR A 436 -21.65 -6.15 0.38
CA THR A 436 -22.68 -6.67 -0.55
C THR A 436 -22.41 -6.35 -2.01
N GLY A 437 -21.48 -5.44 -2.30
CA GLY A 437 -21.22 -4.94 -3.65
C GLY A 437 -22.36 -4.08 -4.24
N GLN A 438 -23.40 -3.81 -3.45
CA GLN A 438 -24.55 -3.01 -3.88
C GLN A 438 -24.10 -1.59 -4.21
N PRO A 439 -24.55 -1.00 -5.34
CA PRO A 439 -24.23 0.38 -5.67
C PRO A 439 -24.72 1.37 -4.60
N VAL A 440 -23.85 2.26 -4.14
CA VAL A 440 -24.21 3.37 -3.24
C VAL A 440 -24.46 4.62 -4.07
N TRP A 441 -23.47 5.07 -4.83
CA TRP A 441 -23.61 6.19 -5.77
C TRP A 441 -22.60 6.07 -6.92
N ASN A 442 -22.81 6.85 -7.97
CA ASN A 442 -21.89 6.99 -9.10
C ASN A 442 -22.01 8.41 -9.71
N ILE A 443 -21.08 8.79 -10.58
CA ILE A 443 -21.04 10.16 -11.12
C ILE A 443 -22.07 10.44 -12.23
N GLY A 444 -22.81 9.42 -12.69
CA GLY A 444 -23.96 9.57 -13.58
C GLY A 444 -23.66 10.05 -15.01
N HIS A 445 -22.40 10.15 -15.41
CA HIS A 445 -22.00 10.55 -16.76
C HIS A 445 -20.80 9.76 -17.26
N LYS A 446 -20.66 9.71 -18.57
CA LYS A 446 -19.64 8.92 -19.26
C LYS A 446 -18.22 9.26 -18.81
N THR A 447 -17.47 8.23 -18.43
CA THR A 447 -16.04 8.31 -18.12
C THR A 447 -15.24 7.60 -19.19
N PHE A 448 -13.94 7.87 -19.33
CA PHE A 448 -13.03 7.18 -20.25
C PHE A 448 -12.10 6.21 -19.54
N HIS A 449 -10.86 6.62 -19.26
CA HIS A 449 -9.88 5.84 -18.47
C HIS A 449 -9.71 6.57 -17.15
N VAL A 450 -10.38 6.13 -16.09
CA VAL A 450 -10.18 6.72 -14.75
C VAL A 450 -8.96 6.07 -14.11
N GLY A 451 -7.80 6.71 -14.27
CA GLY A 451 -6.50 6.10 -13.96
C GLY A 451 -5.88 6.51 -12.63
N ASP A 452 -6.54 7.37 -11.84
CA ASP A 452 -6.10 7.76 -10.50
C ASP A 452 -7.32 8.13 -9.63
N GLY A 453 -7.16 8.03 -8.32
CA GLY A 453 -8.20 8.32 -7.34
C GLY A 453 -7.74 8.18 -5.91
N MET A 454 -8.49 8.80 -5.00
CA MET A 454 -8.21 8.88 -3.57
C MET A 454 -9.48 9.18 -2.78
N VAL A 455 -9.50 8.72 -1.53
CA VAL A 455 -10.45 9.16 -0.50
C VAL A 455 -9.69 9.82 0.64
N ALA A 456 -10.13 11.00 1.08
CA ALA A 456 -9.53 11.71 2.21
C ALA A 456 -10.53 12.75 2.72
N ASP A 457 -10.64 12.90 4.05
CA ASP A 457 -11.20 14.11 4.64
C ASP A 457 -10.12 15.18 4.64
N PHE A 458 -10.32 16.23 3.83
CA PHE A 458 -9.44 17.39 3.80
C PHE A 458 -10.21 18.71 3.88
N ASP A 459 -11.54 18.63 3.97
CA ASP A 459 -12.46 19.75 4.00
C ASP A 459 -13.45 19.59 5.16
N PRO A 460 -13.32 20.37 6.24
CA PRO A 460 -14.16 20.20 7.44
C PRO A 460 -15.62 20.61 7.22
N VAL A 461 -15.98 21.14 6.04
CA VAL A 461 -17.34 21.53 5.70
C VAL A 461 -18.22 20.31 5.41
N HIS A 462 -17.63 19.21 4.91
CA HIS A 462 -18.34 18.04 4.44
C HIS A 462 -17.96 16.84 5.31
N LYS A 463 -18.90 16.32 6.09
CA LYS A 463 -18.65 15.14 6.93
C LYS A 463 -18.39 13.92 6.04
N GLY A 464 -17.39 13.11 6.42
CA GLY A 464 -16.99 11.90 5.70
C GLY A 464 -15.74 12.12 4.86
N LEU A 465 -15.36 11.11 4.08
CA LEU A 465 -14.20 11.21 3.21
C LEU A 465 -14.62 11.75 1.83
N GLU A 466 -14.04 12.87 1.38
CA GLU A 466 -14.17 13.28 -0.01
C GLU A 466 -13.61 12.20 -0.93
N CYS A 467 -14.33 11.93 -2.03
CA CYS A 467 -13.92 11.00 -3.07
C CYS A 467 -13.51 11.78 -4.31
N PHE A 468 -12.29 11.58 -4.79
CA PHE A 468 -11.79 12.28 -5.98
C PHE A 468 -11.01 11.37 -6.91
N ALA A 469 -11.14 11.65 -8.21
CA ALA A 469 -10.61 10.82 -9.28
C ALA A 469 -10.16 11.68 -10.47
N SER A 470 -9.27 11.12 -11.29
CA SER A 470 -8.80 11.76 -12.51
C SER A 470 -8.70 10.79 -13.68
N GLU A 471 -9.11 11.25 -14.86
CA GLU A 471 -8.97 10.50 -16.10
C GLU A 471 -7.57 10.65 -16.71
N ASP A 472 -7.09 9.57 -17.34
CA ASP A 472 -5.82 9.52 -18.06
C ASP A 472 -6.01 9.95 -19.52
N ARG A 473 -5.08 10.79 -19.99
CA ARG A 473 -4.95 11.22 -21.39
C ARG A 473 -4.87 10.05 -22.36
N LYS A 474 -4.41 8.86 -21.95
CA LYS A 474 -4.48 7.62 -22.75
C LYS A 474 -5.90 7.28 -23.17
N GLY A 475 -6.88 7.56 -22.31
CA GLY A 475 -8.32 7.45 -22.58
C GLY A 475 -8.88 8.60 -23.42
N SER A 476 -8.04 9.54 -23.89
CA SER A 476 -8.43 10.75 -24.61
C SER A 476 -9.25 11.76 -23.77
N SER A 477 -9.05 11.75 -22.45
CA SER A 477 -9.67 12.67 -21.50
C SER A 477 -8.67 13.06 -20.40
N THR A 478 -8.91 14.19 -19.72
CA THR A 478 -8.12 14.63 -18.56
C THR A 478 -9.02 15.19 -17.46
N ASP A 479 -10.30 14.83 -17.50
CA ASP A 479 -11.30 15.32 -16.56
C ASP A 479 -10.97 14.84 -15.14
N LYS A 480 -11.33 15.67 -14.16
CA LYS A 480 -11.20 15.33 -12.74
C LYS A 480 -12.47 15.61 -11.99
N TYR A 481 -12.74 14.78 -11.00
CA TYR A 481 -13.98 14.80 -10.22
C TYR A 481 -13.65 14.90 -8.74
N LEU A 482 -14.36 15.77 -8.01
CA LEU A 482 -14.35 15.82 -6.55
C LEU A 482 -15.79 15.73 -6.04
N LEU A 483 -16.06 14.71 -5.24
CA LEU A 483 -17.36 14.36 -4.71
C LEU A 483 -17.30 14.27 -3.17
N SER A 484 -18.41 14.57 -2.49
CA SER A 484 -18.58 14.25 -1.07
C SER A 484 -18.72 12.74 -0.86
N ALA A 485 -18.67 12.31 0.40
CA ALA A 485 -18.88 10.92 0.81
C ALA A 485 -20.21 10.32 0.31
N ASP A 486 -21.27 11.14 0.20
CA ASP A 486 -22.59 10.76 -0.32
C ASP A 486 -22.76 10.98 -1.85
N GLY A 487 -21.67 11.29 -2.57
CA GLY A 487 -21.62 11.37 -4.02
C GLY A 487 -22.09 12.69 -4.63
N LYS A 488 -22.27 13.75 -3.84
CA LYS A 488 -22.60 15.08 -4.38
C LYS A 488 -21.35 15.72 -5.01
N PRO A 489 -21.46 16.33 -6.20
CA PRO A 489 -20.32 17.05 -6.79
C PRO A 489 -19.94 18.27 -5.94
N LEU A 490 -18.66 18.36 -5.57
CA LEU A 490 -18.08 19.49 -4.84
C LEU A 490 -17.17 20.34 -5.73
N GLY A 491 -16.54 19.73 -6.74
CA GLY A 491 -15.66 20.44 -7.66
C GLY A 491 -15.19 19.60 -8.84
N LYS A 492 -14.49 20.24 -9.79
CA LYS A 492 -13.92 19.59 -10.97
C LYS A 492 -12.59 20.20 -11.42
N ASN A 493 -11.81 19.43 -12.17
CA ASN A 493 -10.54 19.85 -12.78
C ASN A 493 -9.58 20.55 -11.81
N GLU A 494 -9.33 21.85 -11.95
CA GLU A 494 -8.41 22.62 -11.11
C GLU A 494 -8.83 22.69 -9.64
N GLU A 495 -10.09 22.38 -9.33
CA GLU A 495 -10.62 22.30 -7.97
C GLU A 495 -10.32 20.97 -7.29
N VAL A 496 -9.86 19.96 -8.04
CA VAL A 496 -9.60 18.61 -7.54
C VAL A 496 -8.15 18.50 -7.07
N PRO A 497 -7.91 18.03 -5.83
CA PRO A 497 -6.56 17.84 -5.32
C PRO A 497 -5.84 16.66 -6.01
N SER A 498 -4.55 16.50 -5.70
CA SER A 498 -3.76 15.37 -6.23
C SER A 498 -4.28 14.04 -5.69
N CYS A 499 -4.51 13.04 -6.54
CA CYS A 499 -5.04 11.72 -6.16
C CYS A 499 -4.00 10.77 -5.53
N ARG A 500 -2.81 11.25 -5.12
CA ARG A 500 -1.68 10.37 -4.81
C ARG A 500 -1.26 10.33 -3.35
N ASN A 501 -0.34 11.22 -2.97
CA ASN A 501 0.28 11.16 -1.65
C ASN A 501 -0.54 12.01 -0.68
N TRP A 502 -0.96 11.38 0.41
CA TRP A 502 -1.71 11.98 1.50
C TRP A 502 -1.22 11.43 2.82
N ALA A 503 -1.15 12.28 3.83
CA ALA A 503 -0.64 11.92 5.15
C ALA A 503 -1.42 12.64 6.25
N TRP A 504 -1.71 11.98 7.37
CA TRP A 504 -2.01 12.67 8.61
C TRP A 504 -0.70 13.16 9.25
N TRP A 505 -0.44 14.46 9.21
CA TRP A 505 0.87 15.03 9.54
C TRP A 505 0.83 16.06 10.67
N ASP A 506 -0.18 16.93 10.70
CA ASP A 506 -0.35 17.90 11.79
C ASP A 506 -1.25 17.39 12.90
N GLY A 507 -1.70 18.28 13.79
CA GLY A 507 -2.43 17.88 14.98
C GLY A 507 -3.95 17.75 14.82
N ASP A 508 -4.56 18.19 13.72
CA ASP A 508 -6.00 17.97 13.50
C ASP A 508 -6.30 16.66 12.76
N LEU A 509 -7.57 16.43 12.43
CA LEU A 509 -8.05 15.18 11.84
C LEU A 509 -8.14 15.23 10.31
N LEU A 510 -7.95 16.41 9.71
CA LEU A 510 -7.88 16.56 8.27
C LEU A 510 -6.56 15.99 7.76
N ARG A 511 -6.58 15.51 6.53
CA ARG A 511 -5.43 14.89 5.89
C ARG A 511 -4.70 15.88 4.99
N GLU A 512 -3.37 15.83 5.02
CA GLU A 512 -2.51 16.71 4.24
C GLU A 512 -2.13 16.09 2.88
N THR A 513 -1.77 16.95 1.92
CA THR A 513 -1.22 16.55 0.62
C THR A 513 0.16 17.17 0.39
N PHE A 514 0.75 16.96 -0.80
CA PHE A 514 2.13 17.32 -1.09
C PHE A 514 2.24 18.33 -2.24
N LYS A 515 3.15 19.31 -2.10
CA LYS A 515 3.67 20.16 -3.19
C LYS A 515 5.07 19.72 -3.60
N GLY A 516 5.45 20.02 -4.84
CA GLY A 516 6.77 19.65 -5.39
C GLY A 516 6.84 18.21 -5.91
N ASP A 517 5.81 17.42 -5.66
CA ASP A 517 5.65 16.08 -6.19
C ASP A 517 5.17 16.16 -7.65
N ASP A 518 6.10 16.17 -8.60
CA ASP A 518 5.84 16.34 -10.05
C ASP A 518 5.35 15.04 -10.71
N ASN A 519 4.51 14.33 -9.96
CA ASN A 519 4.40 12.91 -10.02
C ASN A 519 3.65 12.47 -11.29
N ARG A 520 4.37 11.80 -12.21
CA ARG A 520 3.77 11.09 -13.36
C ARG A 520 3.55 9.61 -13.00
N TRP A 521 2.60 9.00 -13.69
CA TRP A 521 1.95 7.71 -13.42
C TRP A 521 2.88 6.53 -13.00
N GLY A 522 2.40 5.63 -12.13
CA GLY A 522 2.98 4.29 -11.88
C GLY A 522 4.13 4.20 -10.87
N ALA A 523 4.76 3.02 -10.78
CA ALA A 523 5.90 2.67 -9.89
C ALA A 523 7.22 3.41 -10.21
N SER A 524 7.12 4.59 -10.82
CA SER A 524 8.21 5.49 -11.19
C SER A 524 7.95 6.89 -10.62
N SER A 525 7.25 6.94 -9.47
CA SER A 525 7.03 8.17 -8.70
C SER A 525 8.38 8.83 -8.49
N SER A 526 8.54 10.03 -9.03
CA SER A 526 9.78 10.78 -8.87
C SER A 526 9.53 12.25 -8.68
N SER A 527 10.16 12.77 -7.63
CA SER A 527 10.37 14.18 -7.35
C SER A 527 11.14 14.90 -8.46
N ASN A 528 11.77 14.17 -9.39
CA ASN A 528 12.70 14.72 -10.38
C ASN A 528 13.80 15.58 -9.71
N GLY A 529 14.22 15.19 -8.51
CA GLY A 529 15.22 15.91 -7.71
C GLY A 529 14.72 17.19 -7.06
N ARG A 530 13.41 17.48 -7.11
CA ARG A 530 12.81 18.61 -6.39
C ARG A 530 12.56 18.25 -4.93
N SER A 531 12.65 19.24 -4.06
CA SER A 531 12.17 19.06 -2.70
C SER A 531 10.63 19.08 -2.66
N LEU A 532 10.09 18.23 -1.79
CA LEU A 532 8.67 18.12 -1.49
C LEU A 532 8.32 18.96 -0.27
N SER A 533 7.05 19.35 -0.17
CA SER A 533 6.49 20.01 1.01
C SER A 533 5.13 19.42 1.35
N ILE A 534 4.85 19.28 2.65
CA ILE A 534 3.53 18.86 3.15
C ILE A 534 2.69 20.12 3.36
N VAL A 535 1.45 20.09 2.86
CA VAL A 535 0.54 21.24 2.83
C VAL A 535 -0.89 20.84 3.15
N LYS A 536 -1.64 21.75 3.75
CA LYS A 536 -3.11 21.70 3.70
C LYS A 536 -3.57 22.00 2.27
N TRP A 537 -4.60 21.33 1.78
CA TRP A 537 -5.15 21.63 0.46
C TRP A 537 -5.63 23.08 0.38
N LYS A 538 -5.14 23.84 -0.61
CA LYS A 538 -5.34 25.30 -0.75
C LYS A 538 -4.97 26.12 0.50
N GLY A 539 -4.20 25.54 1.43
CA GLY A 539 -3.84 26.15 2.69
C GLY A 539 -2.34 26.35 2.83
N GLU A 540 -1.91 26.40 4.08
CA GLU A 540 -0.54 26.65 4.48
C GLU A 540 0.40 25.47 4.20
N THR A 541 1.68 25.80 4.10
CA THR A 541 2.75 24.80 4.05
C THR A 541 3.22 24.49 5.46
N LEU A 542 3.13 23.22 5.86
CA LEU A 542 3.41 22.74 7.21
C LEU A 542 4.85 22.28 7.37
N THR A 543 5.42 21.66 6.34
CA THR A 543 6.80 21.16 6.35
C THR A 543 7.40 21.28 4.96
N GLN A 544 8.67 21.68 4.89
CA GLN A 544 9.44 21.86 3.66
C GLN A 544 10.68 20.97 3.71
N ASP A 545 11.46 20.99 2.63
CA ASP A 545 12.78 20.34 2.56
C ASP A 545 12.75 18.81 2.74
N ILE A 546 11.63 18.17 2.34
CA ILE A 546 11.57 16.72 2.18
C ILE A 546 12.25 16.37 0.87
N GLU A 547 13.22 15.47 0.90
CA GLU A 547 14.04 15.10 -0.27
C GLU A 547 13.78 13.65 -0.67
N GLY A 548 13.93 13.37 -1.96
CA GLY A 548 13.80 12.02 -2.49
C GLY A 548 12.37 11.65 -2.88
N ASP A 549 12.22 10.41 -3.32
CA ASP A 549 10.98 9.92 -3.91
C ASP A 549 10.19 9.11 -2.88
N ILE A 550 8.93 9.46 -2.65
CA ILE A 550 8.08 8.80 -1.64
C ILE A 550 7.92 7.31 -2.00
N LEU A 551 8.37 6.44 -1.10
CA LEU A 551 8.15 5.00 -1.14
C LEU A 551 6.94 4.60 -0.29
N MET A 552 6.82 5.17 0.90
CA MET A 552 5.82 4.80 1.90
C MET A 552 5.37 5.99 2.74
N ILE A 553 4.09 5.96 3.11
CA ILE A 553 3.47 6.83 4.11
C ILE A 553 2.78 5.86 5.07
N ALA A 554 3.19 5.86 6.34
CA ALA A 554 2.67 4.96 7.37
C ALA A 554 3.01 5.48 8.78
N ASP A 555 2.15 5.27 9.78
CA ASP A 555 2.50 5.37 11.21
C ASP A 555 3.53 4.27 11.54
N LEU A 556 4.82 4.59 11.59
CA LEU A 556 5.88 3.62 11.84
C LEU A 556 6.36 3.68 13.27
N TYR A 557 6.32 4.84 13.90
CA TYR A 557 6.69 5.08 15.30
C TYR A 557 6.18 6.46 15.72
N GLY A 558 6.40 6.84 16.98
CA GLY A 558 5.79 8.05 17.51
C GLY A 558 4.31 7.82 17.81
N ASP A 559 3.49 8.86 17.68
CA ASP A 559 2.05 8.76 17.85
C ASP A 559 1.35 8.36 16.55
N TRP A 560 0.05 8.60 16.42
CA TRP A 560 -0.78 8.08 15.35
C TRP A 560 -0.52 8.68 13.95
N ARG A 561 0.31 9.72 13.86
CA ARG A 561 0.58 10.44 12.62
C ARG A 561 1.65 9.73 11.79
N GLU A 562 1.59 9.96 10.48
CA GLU A 562 2.27 9.09 9.53
C GLU A 562 3.68 9.59 9.21
N GLU A 563 4.68 8.72 9.34
CA GLU A 563 6.01 8.92 8.78
C GLU A 563 6.00 8.85 7.25
N ILE A 564 6.93 9.57 6.62
CA ILE A 564 7.16 9.55 5.17
C ILE A 564 8.53 8.91 4.89
N ILE A 565 8.54 7.75 4.23
CA ILE A 565 9.78 7.14 3.73
C ILE A 565 10.04 7.62 2.31
N THR A 566 11.20 8.23 2.08
CA THR A 566 11.68 8.63 0.74
C THR A 566 12.96 7.89 0.33
N ALA A 567 13.16 7.73 -0.97
CA ALA A 567 14.35 7.13 -1.56
C ALA A 567 15.29 8.18 -2.16
N LEU A 568 16.57 8.09 -1.79
CA LEU A 568 17.69 8.80 -2.43
C LEU A 568 18.74 7.78 -2.91
N PRO A 569 19.70 8.19 -3.76
CA PRO A 569 20.86 7.35 -4.05
C PRO A 569 21.62 6.98 -2.76
N GLY A 570 21.67 5.69 -2.43
CA GLY A 570 22.43 5.16 -1.30
C GLY A 570 21.79 5.31 0.09
N GLU A 571 20.57 5.84 0.19
CA GLU A 571 19.85 5.91 1.46
C GLU A 571 18.33 5.94 1.27
N ILE A 572 17.60 5.51 2.30
CA ILE A 572 16.23 5.95 2.52
C ILE A 572 16.20 6.94 3.68
N ARG A 573 15.24 7.86 3.67
CA ARG A 573 14.98 8.78 4.78
C ARG A 573 13.56 8.60 5.29
N ILE A 574 13.40 8.55 6.60
CA ILE A 574 12.10 8.43 7.27
C ILE A 574 11.85 9.73 8.01
N TYR A 575 10.97 10.56 7.46
CA TYR A 575 10.58 11.85 8.02
C TYR A 575 9.43 11.65 9.02
N THR A 576 9.50 12.31 10.17
CA THR A 576 8.46 12.30 11.20
C THR A 576 8.07 13.73 11.59
N THR A 577 6.81 13.92 11.98
CA THR A 577 6.29 15.25 12.34
C THR A 577 6.89 15.74 13.66
N ASN A 578 7.13 17.04 13.74
CA ASN A 578 7.49 17.73 14.99
C ASN A 578 6.41 18.74 15.43
N LEU A 579 5.26 18.70 14.76
CA LEU A 579 4.09 19.51 15.09
C LEU A 579 3.39 18.88 16.31
N PRO A 580 3.02 19.66 17.34
CA PRO A 580 2.28 19.11 18.48
C PRO A 580 0.93 18.50 18.08
N ALA A 581 0.60 17.33 18.63
CA ALA A 581 -0.70 16.70 18.47
C ALA A 581 -1.81 17.49 19.19
N LYS A 582 -3.07 17.36 18.74
CA LYS A 582 -4.24 17.86 19.49
C LYS A 582 -4.99 16.75 20.22
N ASP A 583 -4.80 15.49 19.80
CA ASP A 583 -5.43 14.32 20.39
C ASP A 583 -4.46 13.12 20.49
N ARG A 584 -5.01 11.94 20.77
CA ARG A 584 -4.28 10.68 20.69
C ARG A 584 -5.18 9.59 20.14
N ARG A 585 -4.57 8.64 19.47
CA ARG A 585 -5.22 7.46 18.91
C ARG A 585 -4.31 6.28 19.11
N THR A 586 -4.90 5.09 19.14
CA THR A 586 -4.12 3.86 18.99
C THR A 586 -3.32 3.95 17.70
N THR A 587 -2.08 3.47 17.70
CA THR A 587 -1.27 3.42 16.48
C THR A 587 -2.07 2.79 15.33
N LEU A 588 -2.02 3.41 14.15
CA LEU A 588 -2.79 2.97 12.98
C LEU A 588 -2.33 1.59 12.51
N MET A 589 -1.11 1.17 12.85
CA MET A 589 -0.61 -0.18 12.55
C MET A 589 -1.32 -1.30 13.32
N GLN A 590 -2.11 -0.97 14.34
CA GLN A 590 -3.00 -1.92 15.03
C GLN A 590 -4.46 -1.86 14.52
N ASP A 591 -4.73 -1.06 13.48
CA ASP A 591 -5.97 -1.14 12.69
C ASP A 591 -5.77 -2.15 11.54
N GLY A 592 -6.70 -3.11 11.41
CA GLY A 592 -6.57 -4.22 10.46
C GLY A 592 -6.50 -3.77 9.00
N ILE A 593 -7.37 -2.82 8.61
CA ILE A 593 -7.43 -2.31 7.23
C ILE A 593 -6.21 -1.45 6.92
N TYR A 594 -5.84 -0.55 7.83
CA TYR A 594 -4.65 0.29 7.67
C TYR A 594 -3.38 -0.56 7.53
N ARG A 595 -3.18 -1.54 8.42
CA ARG A 595 -2.03 -2.45 8.37
C ARG A 595 -2.03 -3.29 7.09
N SER A 596 -3.20 -3.66 6.59
CA SER A 596 -3.38 -4.34 5.30
C SER A 596 -2.85 -3.50 4.15
N TYR A 597 -3.23 -2.21 4.06
CA TYR A 597 -2.66 -1.30 3.05
C TYR A 597 -1.13 -1.21 3.13
N VAL A 598 -0.58 -1.09 4.34
CA VAL A 598 0.87 -1.00 4.54
C VAL A 598 1.56 -2.30 4.14
N ALA A 599 1.00 -3.47 4.48
CA ALA A 599 1.53 -4.79 4.13
C ALA A 599 1.64 -5.00 2.62
N HIS A 600 0.61 -4.57 1.88
CA HIS A 600 0.49 -4.80 0.44
C HIS A 600 1.22 -3.74 -0.40
N ARG A 601 1.80 -2.70 0.21
CA ARG A 601 2.40 -1.56 -0.50
C ARG A 601 3.64 -1.89 -1.35
N SER A 602 4.35 -2.96 -0.99
CA SER A 602 5.54 -3.45 -1.69
C SER A 602 5.26 -3.98 -3.10
N MET A 603 4.01 -4.29 -3.43
CA MET A 603 3.59 -4.74 -4.76
C MET A 603 2.80 -3.68 -5.54
N GLY A 604 2.47 -3.98 -6.79
CA GLY A 604 1.46 -3.25 -7.55
C GLY A 604 1.61 -1.73 -7.61
N TYR A 605 0.48 -1.04 -7.77
CA TYR A 605 0.40 0.41 -7.71
C TYR A 605 0.09 0.86 -6.27
N PRO A 606 0.94 1.71 -5.67
CA PRO A 606 0.76 2.12 -4.29
C PRO A 606 -0.49 3.00 -4.13
N GLN A 607 -1.09 2.92 -2.95
CA GLN A 607 -2.17 3.79 -2.49
C GLN A 607 -1.86 4.25 -1.07
N ALA A 608 -2.35 5.45 -0.71
CA ALA A 608 -2.25 5.90 0.68
C ALA A 608 -3.12 4.99 1.56
N PRO A 609 -2.61 4.55 2.72
CA PRO A 609 -3.39 3.70 3.62
C PRO A 609 -4.57 4.49 4.20
N VAL A 610 -5.67 3.79 4.49
CA VAL A 610 -6.86 4.30 5.17
C VAL A 610 -7.28 3.30 6.25
N PRO A 611 -7.79 3.75 7.42
CA PRO A 611 -8.20 2.84 8.49
C PRO A 611 -9.60 2.27 8.28
N SER A 612 -9.97 1.29 9.11
CA SER A 612 -11.30 0.66 9.11
C SER A 612 -12.45 1.54 9.62
N TYR A 613 -12.12 2.73 10.12
CA TYR A 613 -13.07 3.68 10.72
C TYR A 613 -12.87 5.08 10.16
N TYR A 614 -13.90 5.93 10.23
CA TYR A 614 -13.77 7.33 9.83
C TYR A 614 -12.77 8.10 10.71
N LEU A 615 -11.65 8.49 10.10
CA LEU A 615 -10.61 9.34 10.69
C LEU A 615 -10.63 10.71 9.99
N GLY A 616 -11.49 11.59 10.52
CA GLY A 616 -11.74 12.94 10.01
C GLY A 616 -12.46 13.81 11.06
N GLU A 617 -12.80 15.05 10.70
CA GLU A 617 -13.50 16.04 11.56
C GLU A 617 -15.02 15.83 11.68
#